data_AF-A0A935ZEN8-F1
#
_entry.id   AF-A0A935ZEN8-F1
#
_cell.length_a   1.000
_cell.length_b   1.000
_cell.length_c   1.000
_cell.angle_alpha   90.00
_cell.angle_beta   90.00
_cell.angle_gamma   90.00
#
_symmetry.space_group_name_H-M   'P 1'
#
loop_
_entity.id
_entity.type
_entity.pdbx_description
1 polymer ?
#
loop_
_entity_poly.entity_id
_entity_poly.type
_entity_poly.pdbx_seq_one_letter_code
_entity_poly.pdbx_strand_id
1 'polypeptide(L)'
;MERSFGFKKKEVETPPTIEGIVPPHDLDSEAAVLSAILIDGGAMDRVQEFLKADHFYSEAHRRIYEAALELRAVGQPVDVVTVGSWLKGRGRIEQVGGMGYLTEILNSAPAVANVTAYAQVIFEKFRIRALILACQKVSAQAYLDYGEAQSFIDNAEQAVYNIARVSQTSQTEKLLDVMKKSFKQLTEAMKRGDRIIGVPTGFDRLDALTSGLHDGDLTIVAARPGMGKTSFVLNIAVNVAAPKGRELANDPNQRWEEPGVGCVVFSLEMPREQLANRMVCSEGRVDVSKMRKGYLSQEDWQKLTQSAGFLGKCPIWIDDSPSLGILELRSKVRRLQAEFNRTDEAGNLTHRIGLVIVDYLQLMKGRDGAQSREQEISEISRGLKGLAKELKVPVIALSQLNRAVETRSEKSKRPMISDLRESGAIEQDADNILFIYRDDYYTKEASEEPNVAELIVAKQRNGPTGTVKVRFDKEYTRFDNLAPGEFQEDFEAG
;
A
#
# COMPACT_ATOMS: atom_id res chain seq x y z
N MET A 1 30.00 12.08 -46.63
CA MET A 1 29.12 12.72 -45.63
C MET A 1 28.93 11.74 -44.50
N GLU A 2 29.81 11.76 -43.51
CA GLU A 2 29.65 11.00 -42.26
C GLU A 2 29.57 12.02 -41.13
N ARG A 3 28.38 12.14 -40.52
CA ARG A 3 28.17 13.01 -39.35
C ARG A 3 28.41 12.18 -38.10
N SER A 4 29.54 12.46 -37.45
CA SER A 4 29.85 12.01 -36.09
C SER A 4 28.86 12.63 -35.09
N PHE A 5 28.12 11.79 -34.38
CA PHE A 5 27.30 12.19 -33.23
C PHE A 5 28.18 12.13 -31.97
N GLY A 6 28.69 13.29 -31.55
CA GLY A 6 29.41 13.43 -30.29
C GLY A 6 28.45 13.40 -29.10
N PHE A 7 28.42 12.28 -28.37
CA PHE A 7 27.84 12.23 -27.03
C PHE A 7 28.78 12.95 -26.05
N LYS A 8 28.40 14.14 -25.60
CA LYS A 8 29.02 14.77 -24.42
C LYS A 8 28.70 13.90 -23.19
N LYS A 9 29.68 13.15 -22.69
CA LYS A 9 29.64 12.60 -21.33
C LYS A 9 29.47 13.78 -20.36
N LYS A 10 28.34 13.86 -19.66
CA LYS A 10 28.23 14.64 -18.43
C LYS A 10 29.24 14.03 -17.46
N GLU A 11 30.30 14.76 -17.14
CA GLU A 11 31.17 14.41 -16.03
C GLU A 11 30.29 14.32 -14.78
N VAL A 12 30.30 13.14 -14.15
CA VAL A 12 29.75 12.97 -12.81
C VAL A 12 30.74 13.67 -11.90
N GLU A 13 30.44 14.92 -11.53
CA GLU A 13 31.20 15.60 -10.49
C GLU A 13 31.16 14.72 -9.23
N THR A 14 32.32 14.18 -8.86
CA THR A 14 32.52 13.58 -7.54
C THR A 14 32.16 14.63 -6.50
N PRO A 15 31.28 14.32 -5.51
CA PRO A 15 30.96 15.28 -4.47
C PRO A 15 32.25 15.72 -3.75
N PRO A 16 32.40 17.03 -3.45
CA PRO A 16 33.60 17.54 -2.80
C PRO A 16 33.85 16.82 -1.47
N THR A 17 35.12 16.61 -1.13
CA THR A 17 35.58 16.09 0.16
C THR A 17 34.98 16.93 1.31
N ILE A 18 34.46 16.23 2.33
CA ILE A 18 33.61 16.74 3.43
C ILE A 18 34.43 17.53 4.49
N GLU A 19 35.42 18.32 4.10
CA GLU A 19 36.14 19.18 5.05
C GLU A 19 35.46 20.54 5.17
N GLY A 20 34.92 20.84 6.36
CA GLY A 20 34.33 22.15 6.69
C GLY A 20 32.81 22.29 6.52
N ILE A 21 32.10 21.25 6.11
CA ILE A 21 30.63 21.29 6.03
C ILE A 21 30.02 21.04 7.42
N VAL A 22 29.36 22.06 7.96
CA VAL A 22 28.60 21.95 9.21
C VAL A 22 27.27 21.21 8.98
N PRO A 23 26.80 20.38 9.93
CA PRO A 23 25.52 19.69 9.80
C PRO A 23 24.37 20.66 9.54
N PRO A 24 23.37 20.33 8.71
CA PRO A 24 22.26 21.23 8.39
C PRO A 24 21.53 21.73 9.64
N HIS A 25 21.41 23.05 9.78
CA HIS A 25 20.76 23.72 10.91
C HIS A 25 20.18 25.06 10.48
N ASP A 26 19.39 25.67 11.36
CA ASP A 26 18.80 27.00 11.19
C ASP A 26 18.61 27.63 12.57
N LEU A 27 19.63 28.39 13.02
CA LEU A 27 19.64 28.94 14.37
C LEU A 27 18.58 30.03 14.57
N ASP A 28 18.25 30.76 13.49
CA ASP A 28 17.23 31.80 13.51
C ASP A 28 15.84 31.20 13.75
N SER A 29 15.53 30.08 13.08
CA SER A 29 14.29 29.33 13.32
C SER A 29 14.23 28.75 14.73
N GLU A 30 15.34 28.21 15.24
CA GLU A 30 15.41 27.72 16.63
C GLU A 30 15.16 28.84 17.64
N ALA A 31 15.83 29.98 17.48
CA ALA A 31 15.67 31.16 18.32
C ALA A 31 14.23 31.71 18.26
N ALA A 32 13.62 31.74 17.06
CA ALA A 32 12.25 32.19 16.87
C ALA A 32 11.21 31.28 17.55
N VAL A 33 11.40 29.96 17.51
CA VAL A 33 10.51 29.03 18.23
C VAL A 33 10.64 29.22 19.73
N LEU A 34 11.86 29.34 20.26
CA LEU A 34 12.08 29.56 21.68
C LEU A 34 11.54 30.92 22.15
N SER A 35 11.77 31.99 21.39
CA SER A 35 11.20 33.31 21.64
C SER A 35 9.67 33.23 21.73
N ALA A 36 9.01 32.59 20.76
CA ALA A 36 7.56 32.44 20.75
C ALA A 36 7.05 31.68 21.98
N ILE A 37 7.74 30.60 22.41
CA ILE A 37 7.40 29.83 23.61
C ILE A 37 7.55 30.67 24.88
N LEU A 38 8.59 31.50 24.97
CA LEU A 38 8.88 32.34 26.13
C LEU A 38 7.96 33.57 26.23
N ILE A 39 7.40 34.03 25.10
CA ILE A 39 6.41 35.13 25.05
C ILE A 39 5.00 34.60 25.33
N ASP A 40 4.63 33.51 24.67
CA ASP A 40 3.31 32.88 24.76
C ASP A 40 3.45 31.38 25.02
N GLY A 41 3.18 30.96 26.26
CA GLY A 41 3.21 29.55 26.65
C GLY A 41 2.23 28.67 25.84
N GLY A 42 1.20 29.24 25.18
CA GLY A 42 0.32 28.52 24.25
C GLY A 42 1.00 28.13 22.93
N ALA A 43 2.08 28.80 22.54
CA ALA A 43 2.90 28.40 21.40
C ALA A 43 3.53 27.02 21.61
N MET A 44 3.86 26.67 22.87
CA MET A 44 4.40 25.37 23.25
C MET A 44 3.47 24.22 22.84
N ASP A 45 2.16 24.36 23.06
CA ASP A 45 1.19 23.31 22.77
C ASP A 45 1.12 22.98 21.27
N ARG A 46 1.38 23.97 20.41
CA ARG A 46 1.38 23.82 18.95
C ARG A 46 2.63 23.13 18.41
N VAL A 47 3.76 23.24 19.11
CA VAL A 47 5.05 22.68 18.65
C VAL A 47 5.43 21.38 19.33
N GLN A 48 4.99 21.15 20.58
CA GLN A 48 5.34 19.96 21.36
C GLN A 48 4.82 18.65 20.74
N GLU A 49 3.81 18.72 19.86
CA GLU A 49 3.27 17.56 19.15
C GLU A 49 4.31 16.88 18.25
N PHE A 50 5.22 17.66 17.64
CA PHE A 50 6.18 17.15 16.65
C PHE A 50 7.63 17.59 16.89
N LEU A 51 7.90 18.54 17.77
CA LEU A 51 9.24 19.02 18.10
C LEU A 51 9.71 18.46 19.46
N LYS A 52 10.87 17.80 19.47
CA LYS A 52 11.56 17.30 20.66
C LYS A 52 12.85 18.10 20.89
N ALA A 53 13.36 18.08 22.12
CA ALA A 53 14.61 18.73 22.48
C ALA A 53 15.79 18.32 21.57
N ASP A 54 15.89 17.02 21.25
CA ASP A 54 16.94 16.49 20.37
C ASP A 54 16.87 17.02 18.92
N HIS A 55 15.75 17.63 18.52
CA HIS A 55 15.60 18.22 17.19
C HIS A 55 16.36 19.55 17.04
N PHE A 56 16.74 20.19 18.15
CA PHE A 56 17.57 21.40 18.12
C PHE A 56 19.03 21.03 17.86
N TYR A 57 19.68 21.80 16.99
CA TYR A 57 21.11 21.73 16.71
C TYR A 57 21.91 22.36 17.84
N SER A 58 21.51 23.55 18.30
CA SER A 58 22.19 24.24 19.40
C SER A 58 21.92 23.53 20.73
N GLU A 59 22.99 23.22 21.45
CA GLU A 59 22.91 22.59 22.77
C GLU A 59 22.30 23.52 23.82
N ALA A 60 22.46 24.84 23.65
CA ALA A 60 21.81 25.84 24.48
C ALA A 60 20.30 25.83 24.23
N HIS A 61 19.88 25.87 22.95
CA HIS A 61 18.46 25.86 22.58
C HIS A 61 17.77 24.57 23.04
N ARG A 62 18.44 23.43 22.91
CA ARG A 62 17.96 22.14 23.42
C ARG A 62 17.61 22.22 24.91
N ARG A 63 18.54 22.74 25.73
CA ARG A 63 18.33 22.87 27.19
C ARG A 63 17.22 23.84 27.55
N ILE A 64 17.08 24.93 26.80
CA ILE A 64 15.99 25.89 26.99
C ILE A 64 14.64 25.21 26.70
N TYR A 65 14.55 24.46 25.60
CA TYR A 65 13.35 23.71 25.23
C TYR A 65 13.03 22.59 26.25
N GLU A 66 14.04 21.86 26.75
CA GLU A 66 13.88 20.89 27.85
C GLU A 66 13.27 21.53 29.10
N ALA A 67 13.79 22.69 29.50
CA ALA A 67 13.28 23.43 30.65
C ALA A 67 11.81 23.84 30.44
N ALA A 68 11.49 24.36 29.25
CA ALA A 68 10.13 24.72 28.87
C ALA A 68 9.17 23.51 28.91
N LEU A 69 9.58 22.35 28.40
CA LEU A 69 8.82 21.11 28.46
C LEU A 69 8.54 20.67 29.90
N GLU A 70 9.56 20.65 30.76
CA GLU A 70 9.41 20.22 32.15
C GLU A 70 8.53 21.19 32.97
N LEU A 71 8.71 22.50 32.79
CA LEU A 71 7.85 23.51 33.43
C LEU A 71 6.40 23.37 33.00
N ARG A 72 6.16 23.18 31.69
CA ARG A 72 4.81 22.95 31.14
C ARG A 72 4.18 21.69 31.70
N ALA A 73 4.93 20.59 31.82
CA ALA A 73 4.45 19.32 32.34
C ALA A 73 3.98 19.39 33.80
N VAL A 74 4.61 20.25 34.62
CA VAL A 74 4.23 20.49 36.03
C VAL A 74 3.18 21.61 36.15
N GLY A 75 2.68 22.14 35.02
CA GLY A 75 1.66 23.19 34.99
C GLY A 75 2.17 24.57 35.40
N GLN A 76 3.48 24.81 35.37
CA GLN A 76 4.06 26.11 35.64
C GLN A 76 4.07 26.99 34.38
N PRO A 77 3.97 28.33 34.52
CA PRO A 77 4.17 29.25 33.40
C PRO A 77 5.54 29.04 32.76
N VAL A 78 5.59 29.16 31.43
CA VAL A 78 6.82 29.09 30.66
C VAL A 78 7.11 30.49 30.15
N ASP A 79 8.05 31.16 30.81
CA ASP A 79 8.54 32.50 30.48
C ASP A 79 10.05 32.60 30.79
N VAL A 80 10.68 33.72 30.42
CA VAL A 80 12.13 33.91 30.63
C VAL A 80 12.55 33.80 32.09
N VAL A 81 11.71 34.25 33.02
CA VAL A 81 12.03 34.28 34.45
C VAL A 81 11.96 32.87 35.04
N THR A 82 10.89 32.13 34.74
CA THR A 82 10.67 30.75 35.19
C THR A 82 11.67 29.79 34.58
N VAL A 83 11.92 29.87 33.27
CA VAL A 83 12.95 29.07 32.60
C VAL A 83 14.35 29.39 33.14
N GLY A 84 14.66 30.68 33.34
CA GLY A 84 15.92 31.11 33.93
C GLY A 84 16.13 30.61 35.37
N SER A 85 15.09 30.72 36.22
CA SER A 85 15.11 30.23 37.60
C SER A 85 15.27 28.71 37.65
N TRP A 86 14.57 27.98 36.78
CA TRP A 86 14.66 26.54 36.67
C TRP A 86 16.07 26.07 36.25
N LEU A 87 16.66 26.72 35.24
CA LEU A 87 18.02 26.44 34.78
C LEU A 87 19.06 26.77 35.87
N LYS A 88 18.86 27.86 36.61
CA LYS A 88 19.73 28.26 37.72
C LYS A 88 19.64 27.27 38.89
N GLY A 89 18.44 26.83 39.25
CA GLY A 89 18.21 25.87 40.33
C GLY A 89 18.89 24.51 40.11
N ARG A 90 19.14 24.15 38.83
CA ARG A 90 19.86 22.92 38.45
C ARG A 90 21.33 23.14 38.05
N GLY A 91 21.87 24.35 38.26
CA GLY A 91 23.26 24.67 37.90
C GLY A 91 23.56 24.63 36.39
N ARG A 92 22.52 24.77 35.55
CA ARG A 92 22.61 24.68 34.08
C ARG A 92 22.59 26.04 33.37
N ILE A 93 22.37 27.15 34.08
CA ILE A 93 22.19 28.49 33.49
C ILE A 93 23.42 28.97 32.69
N GLU A 94 24.63 28.65 33.15
CA GLU A 94 25.86 29.00 32.43
C GLU A 94 26.02 28.21 31.12
N GLN A 95 25.46 27.00 31.05
CA GLN A 95 25.51 26.14 29.85
C GLN A 95 24.65 26.66 28.70
N VAL A 96 23.75 27.61 28.98
CA VAL A 96 22.91 28.28 27.97
C VAL A 96 23.37 29.71 27.70
N GLY A 97 24.52 30.16 28.23
CA GLY A 97 25.00 31.54 28.05
C GLY A 97 24.43 32.56 29.05
N GLY A 98 23.83 32.08 30.14
CA GLY A 98 23.33 32.93 31.22
C GLY A 98 21.98 33.59 30.96
N MET A 99 21.54 34.45 31.89
CA MET A 99 20.29 35.21 31.77
C MET A 99 20.30 36.21 30.59
N GLY A 100 21.49 36.71 30.23
CA GLY A 100 21.65 37.62 29.10
C GLY A 100 21.21 36.96 27.78
N TYR A 101 21.64 35.71 27.56
CA TYR A 101 21.29 34.97 26.35
C TYR A 101 19.80 34.64 26.26
N LEU A 102 19.14 34.29 27.37
CA LEU A 102 17.68 34.09 27.38
C LEU A 102 16.93 35.38 26.98
N THR A 103 17.44 36.53 27.39
CA THR A 103 16.89 37.84 27.03
C THR A 103 17.14 38.17 25.55
N GLU A 104 18.29 37.77 25.02
CA GLU A 104 18.60 37.88 23.59
C GLU A 104 17.67 37.01 22.73
N ILE A 105 17.45 35.75 23.13
CA ILE A 105 16.49 34.84 22.48
C ILE A 105 15.09 35.44 22.52
N LEU A 106 14.65 35.99 23.65
CA LEU A 106 13.35 36.65 23.74
C LEU A 106 13.19 37.74 22.68
N ASN A 107 14.24 38.53 22.42
CA ASN A 107 14.24 39.65 21.47
C ASN A 107 14.52 39.25 20.01
N SER A 108 14.84 37.98 19.74
CA SER A 108 15.30 37.51 18.42
C SER A 108 14.19 37.41 17.35
N ALA A 109 12.91 37.33 17.73
CA ALA A 109 11.83 37.13 16.77
C ALA A 109 10.63 38.08 16.98
N PRO A 110 10.33 38.96 16.01
CA PRO A 110 9.25 39.95 16.13
C PRO A 110 7.83 39.41 15.82
N ALA A 111 7.64 38.14 15.45
CA ALA A 111 6.32 37.62 15.05
C ALA A 111 5.99 36.22 15.59
N VAL A 112 5.17 36.16 16.65
CA VAL A 112 4.64 34.94 17.31
C VAL A 112 3.65 34.14 16.41
N ALA A 113 3.21 34.72 15.29
CA ALA A 113 2.16 34.14 14.46
C ALA A 113 2.56 32.83 13.75
N ASN A 114 3.83 32.66 13.37
CA ASN A 114 4.27 31.57 12.49
C ASN A 114 5.20 30.53 13.15
N VAL A 115 5.04 30.30 14.47
CA VAL A 115 5.86 29.35 15.23
C VAL A 115 5.89 27.93 14.62
N THR A 116 4.78 27.48 14.04
CA THR A 116 4.67 26.15 13.42
C THR A 116 5.57 26.01 12.19
N ALA A 117 5.68 27.05 11.34
CA ALA A 117 6.53 26.99 10.16
C ALA A 117 8.02 26.94 10.55
N TYR A 118 8.45 27.73 11.53
CA TYR A 118 9.83 27.66 12.03
C TYR A 118 10.13 26.31 12.69
N ALA A 119 9.19 25.76 13.47
CA ALA A 119 9.33 24.42 14.03
C ALA A 119 9.43 23.33 12.94
N GLN A 120 8.71 23.47 11.83
CA GLN A 120 8.84 22.58 10.67
C GLN A 120 10.25 22.66 10.05
N VAL A 121 10.82 23.87 9.90
CA VAL A 121 12.19 24.05 9.40
C VAL A 121 13.19 23.33 10.32
N ILE A 122 13.11 23.52 11.64
CA ILE A 122 13.99 22.83 12.61
C ILE A 122 13.89 21.31 12.44
N PHE A 123 12.66 20.80 12.33
CA PHE A 123 12.40 19.38 12.16
C PHE A 123 12.93 18.82 10.83
N GLU A 124 12.78 19.56 9.73
CA GLU A 124 13.37 19.19 8.44
C GLU A 124 14.90 19.11 8.51
N LYS A 125 15.55 20.12 9.10
CA LYS A 125 17.01 20.12 9.29
C LYS A 125 17.45 18.96 10.19
N PHE A 126 16.73 18.68 11.27
CA PHE A 126 16.96 17.52 12.12
C PHE A 126 16.89 16.19 11.34
N ARG A 127 15.88 16.01 10.47
CA ARG A 127 15.76 14.80 9.64
C ARG A 127 16.98 14.58 8.76
N ILE A 128 17.49 15.64 8.13
CA ILE A 128 18.71 15.55 7.33
C ILE A 128 19.91 15.21 8.22
N ARG A 129 20.06 15.81 9.40
CA ARG A 129 21.13 15.46 10.36
C ARG A 129 21.03 14.00 10.81
N ALA A 130 19.84 13.52 11.13
CA ALA A 130 19.60 12.13 11.52
C ALA A 130 19.97 11.15 10.39
N LEU A 131 19.63 11.50 9.15
CA LEU A 131 20.00 10.72 7.97
C LEU A 131 21.51 10.66 7.78
N ILE A 132 22.21 11.81 7.88
CA ILE A 132 23.67 11.86 7.81
C ILE A 132 24.29 10.95 8.87
N LEU A 133 23.82 11.01 10.12
CA LEU A 133 24.30 10.16 11.21
C LEU A 133 24.04 8.68 10.95
N ALA A 134 22.90 8.32 10.38
CA ALA A 134 22.62 6.93 10.02
C ALA A 134 23.53 6.44 8.89
N CYS A 135 23.73 7.23 7.84
CA CYS A 135 24.65 6.89 6.76
C CYS A 135 26.10 6.75 7.28
N GLN A 136 26.53 7.61 8.20
CA GLN A 136 27.84 7.50 8.85
C GLN A 136 27.95 6.22 9.70
N LYS A 137 26.91 5.85 10.44
CA LYS A 137 26.88 4.59 11.21
C LYS A 137 26.94 3.37 10.30
N VAL A 138 26.15 3.34 9.23
CA VAL A 138 26.16 2.26 8.22
C VAL A 138 27.55 2.16 7.59
N SER A 139 28.13 3.29 7.17
CA SER A 139 29.48 3.33 6.61
C SER A 139 30.52 2.77 7.60
N ALA A 140 30.49 3.23 8.86
CA ALA A 140 31.41 2.74 9.89
C ALA A 140 31.26 1.23 10.17
N GLN A 141 30.03 0.72 10.18
CA GLN A 141 29.75 -0.71 10.34
C GLN A 141 30.27 -1.55 9.16
N ALA A 142 30.24 -1.02 7.94
CA ALA A 142 30.77 -1.71 6.76
C ALA A 142 32.30 -1.90 6.80
N TYR A 143 33.03 -1.08 7.57
CA TYR A 143 34.47 -1.25 7.80
C TYR A 143 34.79 -2.22 8.96
N LEU A 144 33.79 -2.66 9.72
CA LEU A 144 33.92 -3.63 10.82
C LEU A 144 33.47 -5.03 10.35
N ASP A 145 33.29 -5.98 11.27
CA ASP A 145 32.69 -7.29 10.96
C ASP A 145 31.18 -7.12 10.71
N TYR A 146 30.81 -6.99 9.43
CA TYR A 146 29.45 -6.73 8.96
C TYR A 146 28.61 -8.00 8.81
N GLY A 147 29.13 -9.18 9.17
CA GLY A 147 28.42 -10.45 9.08
C GLY A 147 27.99 -10.80 7.65
N GLU A 148 26.76 -11.28 7.47
CA GLU A 148 26.21 -11.60 6.16
C GLU A 148 25.79 -10.34 5.38
N ALA A 149 26.30 -10.19 4.15
CA ALA A 149 26.10 -9.00 3.32
C ALA A 149 24.63 -8.64 3.09
N GLN A 150 23.74 -9.62 2.87
CA GLN A 150 22.31 -9.36 2.65
C GLN A 150 21.64 -8.82 3.91
N SER A 151 21.89 -9.45 5.06
CA SER A 151 21.39 -8.98 6.36
C SER A 151 21.88 -7.58 6.69
N PHE A 152 23.12 -7.24 6.34
CA PHE A 152 23.67 -5.89 6.50
C PHE A 152 22.95 -4.85 5.63
N ILE A 153 22.71 -5.17 4.35
CA ILE A 153 21.97 -4.30 3.42
C ILE A 153 20.54 -4.06 3.94
N ASP A 154 19.84 -5.11 4.34
CA ASP A 154 18.47 -5.02 4.85
C ASP A 154 18.40 -4.13 6.12
N ASN A 155 19.39 -4.24 7.01
CA ASN A 155 19.49 -3.40 8.20
C ASN A 155 19.78 -1.93 7.86
N ALA A 156 20.65 -1.68 6.89
CA ALA A 156 20.95 -0.33 6.40
C ALA A 156 19.72 0.33 5.78
N GLU A 157 18.97 -0.42 4.96
CA GLU A 157 17.70 0.04 4.38
C GLU A 157 16.68 0.40 5.47
N GLN A 158 16.53 -0.45 6.49
CA GLN A 158 15.62 -0.19 7.61
C GLN A 158 16.02 1.07 8.41
N ALA A 159 17.32 1.28 8.65
CA ALA A 159 17.81 2.45 9.39
C ALA A 159 17.49 3.76 8.64
N VAL A 160 17.76 3.80 7.33
CA VAL A 160 17.44 4.95 6.47
C VAL A 160 15.92 5.15 6.37
N TYR A 161 15.16 4.06 6.22
CA TYR A 161 13.70 4.09 6.12
C TYR A 161 13.02 4.68 7.37
N ASN A 162 13.48 4.31 8.56
CA ASN A 162 12.89 4.80 9.82
C ASN A 162 13.03 6.32 9.97
N ILE A 163 14.12 6.91 9.47
CA ILE A 163 14.36 8.36 9.51
C ILE A 163 13.48 9.11 8.51
N ALA A 164 13.21 8.50 7.35
CA ALA A 164 12.28 9.06 6.38
C ALA A 164 10.85 9.19 6.95
N ARG A 165 10.45 8.32 7.90
CA ARG A 165 9.08 8.23 8.45
C ARG A 165 8.72 9.16 9.60
N VAL A 166 9.67 9.86 10.24
CA VAL A 166 9.37 10.65 11.46
C VAL A 166 8.31 11.76 11.21
N SER A 167 8.00 12.09 9.95
CA SER A 167 7.05 13.15 9.56
C SER A 167 5.56 12.77 9.55
N GLN A 168 5.12 11.66 10.14
CA GLN A 168 3.68 11.36 10.26
C GLN A 168 3.26 11.10 11.70
N THR A 169 3.17 12.18 12.47
CA THR A 169 2.44 12.26 13.75
C THR A 169 1.54 13.49 13.54
N SER A 170 0.30 13.38 13.05
CA SER A 170 -0.91 12.78 13.62
C SER A 170 -1.91 12.43 12.48
N GLN A 171 -2.48 11.22 12.45
CA GLN A 171 -3.52 10.78 11.50
C GLN A 171 -4.94 11.02 12.03
N THR A 172 -5.11 11.97 12.95
CA THR A 172 -6.39 12.18 13.64
C THR A 172 -7.19 13.24 12.90
N GLU A 173 -8.13 12.81 12.04
CA GLU A 173 -9.09 13.70 11.39
C GLU A 173 -10.36 13.87 12.25
N LYS A 174 -10.98 15.06 12.21
CA LYS A 174 -12.29 15.26 12.85
C LYS A 174 -13.36 14.45 12.13
N LEU A 175 -14.25 13.81 12.89
CA LEU A 175 -15.33 12.96 12.35
C LEU A 175 -16.12 13.66 11.24
N LEU A 176 -16.43 14.95 11.39
CA LEU A 176 -17.19 15.71 10.39
C LEU A 176 -16.47 15.79 9.03
N ASP A 177 -15.15 15.92 9.01
CA ASP A 177 -14.37 16.03 7.79
C ASP A 177 -14.26 14.66 7.09
N VAL A 178 -14.16 13.59 7.86
CA VAL A 178 -14.24 12.21 7.36
C VAL A 178 -15.62 11.94 6.73
N MET A 179 -16.70 12.28 7.44
CA MET A 179 -18.07 12.10 6.95
C MET A 179 -18.32 12.88 5.65
N LYS A 180 -17.84 14.13 5.54
CA LYS A 180 -17.94 14.91 4.30
C LYS A 180 -17.25 14.22 3.12
N LYS A 181 -16.06 13.66 3.34
CA LYS A 181 -15.34 12.88 2.31
C LYS A 181 -16.13 11.64 1.89
N SER A 182 -16.66 10.87 2.85
CA SER A 182 -17.47 9.68 2.58
C SER A 182 -18.75 9.99 1.82
N PHE A 183 -19.48 11.05 2.18
CA PHE A 183 -20.68 11.46 1.45
C PHE A 183 -20.39 11.93 0.02
N LYS A 184 -19.25 12.61 -0.19
CA LYS A 184 -18.81 12.99 -1.54
C LYS A 184 -18.61 11.74 -2.42
N GLN A 185 -17.89 10.73 -1.91
CA GLN A 185 -17.66 9.47 -2.62
C GLN A 185 -18.97 8.73 -2.95
N LEU A 186 -19.91 8.68 -2.00
CA LEU A 186 -21.23 8.06 -2.20
C LEU A 186 -22.04 8.80 -3.28
N THR A 187 -22.00 10.14 -3.27
CA THR A 187 -22.68 10.96 -4.28
C THR A 187 -22.08 10.77 -5.67
N GLU A 188 -20.75 10.64 -5.77
CA GLU A 188 -20.06 10.33 -7.03
C GLU A 188 -20.42 8.94 -7.54
N ALA A 189 -20.48 7.91 -6.69
CA ALA A 189 -20.93 6.58 -7.08
C ALA A 189 -22.36 6.62 -7.65
N MET A 190 -23.31 7.26 -6.96
CA MET A 190 -24.69 7.38 -7.45
C MET A 190 -24.79 8.10 -8.80
N LYS A 191 -23.98 9.13 -9.05
CA LYS A 191 -23.97 9.86 -10.33
C LYS A 191 -23.45 9.02 -11.50
N ARG A 192 -22.61 8.03 -11.25
CA ARG A 192 -22.02 7.16 -12.28
C ARG A 192 -22.98 6.06 -12.74
N GLY A 193 -24.15 5.90 -12.09
CA GLY A 193 -25.10 4.80 -12.35
C GLY A 193 -24.63 3.45 -11.81
N ASP A 194 -23.31 3.28 -11.61
CA ASP A 194 -22.69 2.16 -10.92
C ASP A 194 -23.03 2.23 -9.42
N ARG A 195 -23.87 1.32 -8.94
CA ARG A 195 -24.20 1.16 -7.52
C ARG A 195 -23.02 0.64 -6.66
N ILE A 196 -21.83 0.54 -7.25
CA ILE A 196 -20.63 -0.05 -6.65
C ILE A 196 -19.72 1.10 -6.18
N ILE A 197 -19.42 1.13 -4.88
CA ILE A 197 -18.59 2.16 -4.25
C ILE A 197 -17.10 1.83 -4.41
N GLY A 198 -16.74 0.54 -4.27
CA GLY A 198 -15.38 0.05 -4.43
C GLY A 198 -14.94 -0.10 -5.90
N VAL A 199 -13.77 -0.69 -6.09
CA VAL A 199 -13.26 -1.11 -7.40
C VAL A 199 -14.02 -2.38 -7.83
N PRO A 200 -14.82 -2.35 -8.90
CA PRO A 200 -15.63 -3.49 -9.30
C PRO A 200 -14.78 -4.63 -9.84
N THR A 201 -15.10 -5.86 -9.45
CA THR A 201 -14.40 -7.08 -9.87
C THR A 201 -14.77 -7.52 -11.30
N GLY A 202 -15.89 -7.01 -11.83
CA GLY A 202 -16.46 -7.43 -13.11
C GLY A 202 -17.35 -8.68 -13.01
N PHE A 203 -17.57 -9.18 -11.79
CA PHE A 203 -18.53 -10.23 -11.52
C PHE A 203 -19.76 -9.63 -10.84
N ASP A 204 -20.84 -9.42 -11.59
CA ASP A 204 -21.97 -8.59 -11.17
C ASP A 204 -22.57 -9.01 -9.83
N ARG A 205 -22.72 -10.32 -9.64
CA ARG A 205 -23.27 -10.91 -8.40
C ARG A 205 -22.30 -10.81 -7.23
N LEU A 206 -21.00 -10.91 -7.49
CA LEU A 206 -19.99 -10.72 -6.45
C LEU A 206 -19.94 -9.25 -6.04
N ASP A 207 -19.93 -8.33 -7.01
CA ASP A 207 -19.93 -6.90 -6.77
C ASP A 207 -21.22 -6.43 -6.08
N ALA A 208 -22.36 -7.04 -6.37
CA ALA A 208 -23.61 -6.79 -5.63
C ALA A 208 -23.50 -7.23 -4.16
N LEU A 209 -22.82 -8.34 -3.88
CA LEU A 209 -22.65 -8.87 -2.52
C LEU A 209 -21.57 -8.09 -1.73
N THR A 210 -20.49 -7.65 -2.38
CA THR A 210 -19.32 -7.04 -1.73
C THR A 210 -19.26 -5.53 -1.86
N SER A 211 -20.06 -4.93 -2.73
CA SER A 211 -19.93 -3.53 -3.17
C SER A 211 -18.56 -3.21 -3.80
N GLY A 212 -17.90 -4.22 -4.37
CA GLY A 212 -16.59 -4.14 -4.99
C GLY A 212 -15.44 -4.26 -3.99
N LEU A 213 -14.22 -3.98 -4.46
CA LEU A 213 -13.00 -4.02 -3.65
C LEU A 213 -12.71 -2.64 -3.07
N HIS A 214 -12.60 -2.53 -1.75
CA HIS A 214 -12.43 -1.25 -1.08
C HIS A 214 -10.96 -0.93 -0.75
N ASP A 215 -10.60 0.35 -0.89
CA ASP A 215 -9.28 0.85 -0.54
C ASP A 215 -8.98 0.59 0.93
N GLY A 216 -7.81 0.02 1.22
CA GLY A 216 -7.43 -0.30 2.60
C GLY A 216 -7.80 -1.71 3.04
N ASP A 217 -8.59 -2.44 2.24
CA ASP A 217 -9.00 -3.80 2.58
C ASP A 217 -8.01 -4.86 2.07
N LEU A 218 -7.84 -5.90 2.87
CA LEU A 218 -7.14 -7.12 2.53
C LEU A 218 -8.17 -8.21 2.26
N THR A 219 -8.21 -8.66 1.01
CA THR A 219 -9.07 -9.75 0.55
C THR A 219 -8.22 -11.01 0.35
N ILE A 220 -8.56 -12.08 1.06
CA ILE A 220 -7.92 -13.39 0.90
C ILE A 220 -8.74 -14.24 -0.05
N VAL A 221 -8.11 -14.74 -1.12
CA VAL A 221 -8.72 -15.69 -2.04
C VAL A 221 -8.04 -17.04 -1.86
N ALA A 222 -8.81 -18.06 -1.51
CA ALA A 222 -8.25 -19.37 -1.19
C ALA A 222 -9.01 -20.51 -1.87
N ALA A 223 -8.28 -21.56 -2.21
CA ALA A 223 -8.79 -22.76 -2.86
C ALA A 223 -7.74 -23.86 -2.87
N ARG A 224 -8.14 -25.06 -3.26
CA ARG A 224 -7.21 -26.15 -3.57
C ARG A 224 -6.48 -25.93 -4.90
N PRO A 225 -5.31 -26.57 -5.10
CA PRO A 225 -4.62 -26.56 -6.39
C PRO A 225 -5.56 -27.03 -7.53
N GLY A 226 -5.46 -26.38 -8.69
CA GLY A 226 -6.30 -26.72 -9.85
C GLY A 226 -7.71 -26.13 -9.87
N MET A 227 -8.16 -25.50 -8.78
CA MET A 227 -9.50 -24.89 -8.70
C MET A 227 -9.66 -23.57 -9.47
N GLY A 228 -8.57 -22.99 -9.99
CA GLY A 228 -8.61 -21.75 -10.78
C GLY A 228 -8.29 -20.47 -10.02
N LYS A 229 -7.66 -20.54 -8.84
CA LYS A 229 -7.21 -19.37 -8.05
C LYS A 229 -6.54 -18.25 -8.83
N THR A 230 -5.42 -18.56 -9.47
CA THR A 230 -4.66 -17.61 -10.29
C THR A 230 -5.53 -17.08 -11.41
N SER A 231 -6.25 -17.97 -12.12
CA SER A 231 -7.15 -17.58 -13.22
C SER A 231 -8.22 -16.59 -12.79
N PHE A 232 -8.87 -16.82 -11.64
CA PHE A 232 -9.88 -15.94 -11.09
C PHE A 232 -9.33 -14.54 -10.82
N VAL A 233 -8.19 -14.42 -10.12
CA VAL A 233 -7.60 -13.09 -9.83
C VAL A 233 -7.04 -12.41 -11.07
N LEU A 234 -6.56 -13.15 -12.07
CA LEU A 234 -6.17 -12.57 -13.35
C LEU A 234 -7.38 -12.05 -14.12
N ASN A 235 -8.53 -12.73 -14.09
CA ASN A 235 -9.76 -12.22 -14.69
C ASN A 235 -10.25 -10.95 -13.99
N ILE A 236 -10.18 -10.88 -12.66
CA ILE A 236 -10.41 -9.62 -11.91
C ILE A 236 -9.45 -8.54 -12.38
N ALA A 237 -8.14 -8.83 -12.47
CA ALA A 237 -7.14 -7.84 -12.88
C ALA A 237 -7.44 -7.27 -14.27
N VAL A 238 -7.81 -8.12 -15.23
CA VAL A 238 -8.20 -7.69 -16.59
C VAL A 238 -9.48 -6.86 -16.55
N ASN A 239 -10.52 -7.29 -15.82
CA ASN A 239 -11.78 -6.54 -15.72
C ASN A 239 -11.59 -5.16 -15.07
N VAL A 240 -10.71 -5.06 -14.07
CA VAL A 240 -10.40 -3.80 -13.36
C VAL A 240 -9.57 -2.86 -14.24
N ALA A 241 -8.61 -3.41 -14.98
CA ALA A 241 -7.71 -2.65 -15.86
C ALA A 241 -8.30 -2.37 -17.25
N ALA A 242 -9.40 -3.02 -17.62
CA ALA A 242 -10.08 -2.77 -18.88
C ALA A 242 -10.58 -1.31 -18.94
N PRO A 243 -10.33 -0.57 -20.05
CA PRO A 243 -10.94 0.72 -20.29
C PRO A 243 -12.47 0.59 -20.26
N LYS A 244 -13.14 1.53 -19.60
CA LYS A 244 -14.61 1.50 -19.47
C LYS A 244 -15.24 2.54 -20.38
N GLY A 245 -16.09 2.10 -21.30
CA GLY A 245 -16.90 3.01 -22.09
C GLY A 245 -17.95 3.68 -21.21
N ARG A 246 -17.95 5.01 -21.15
CA ARG A 246 -19.05 5.79 -20.57
C ARG A 246 -19.79 6.57 -21.63
N GLU A 247 -21.11 6.46 -21.59
CA GLU A 247 -22.01 7.32 -22.37
C GLU A 247 -22.06 8.70 -21.71
N LEU A 248 -21.87 9.76 -22.50
CA LEU A 248 -21.97 11.13 -22.01
C LEU A 248 -23.43 11.46 -21.73
N ALA A 249 -23.71 12.02 -20.54
CA ALA A 249 -25.07 12.38 -20.13
C ALA A 249 -25.79 13.35 -21.10
N ASN A 250 -25.04 14.04 -21.95
CA ASN A 250 -25.55 15.04 -22.89
C ASN A 250 -25.65 14.53 -24.34
N ASP A 251 -25.04 13.39 -24.68
CA ASP A 251 -25.11 12.77 -26.02
C ASP A 251 -24.82 11.25 -25.93
N PRO A 252 -25.85 10.38 -26.06
CA PRO A 252 -25.68 8.93 -26.02
C PRO A 252 -24.83 8.36 -27.18
N ASN A 253 -24.64 9.14 -28.26
CA ASN A 253 -23.81 8.73 -29.39
C ASN A 253 -22.33 9.07 -29.21
N GLN A 254 -21.97 9.84 -28.17
CA GLN A 254 -20.58 10.08 -27.80
C GLN A 254 -20.21 9.22 -26.58
N ARG A 255 -19.23 8.35 -26.79
CA ARG A 255 -18.61 7.55 -25.73
C ARG A 255 -17.22 8.09 -25.45
N TRP A 256 -16.93 8.33 -24.19
CA TRP A 256 -15.56 8.55 -23.73
C TRP A 256 -15.11 7.31 -22.98
N GLU A 257 -13.86 6.90 -23.18
CA GLU A 257 -13.27 5.76 -22.49
C GLU A 257 -12.60 6.26 -21.21
N GLU A 258 -13.12 5.84 -20.07
CA GLU A 258 -12.39 5.95 -18.81
C GLU A 258 -11.18 5.02 -18.87
N PRO A 259 -9.97 5.53 -18.58
CA PRO A 259 -8.81 4.67 -18.43
C PRO A 259 -9.08 3.66 -17.31
N GLY A 260 -8.72 2.40 -17.54
CA GLY A 260 -8.86 1.35 -16.54
C GLY A 260 -8.02 1.64 -15.29
N VAL A 261 -8.35 0.96 -14.19
CA VAL A 261 -7.63 1.11 -12.93
C VAL A 261 -6.35 0.28 -12.97
N GLY A 262 -5.23 0.88 -12.56
CA GLY A 262 -3.93 0.24 -12.57
C GLY A 262 -3.86 -0.96 -11.63
N CYS A 263 -3.44 -2.12 -12.15
CA CYS A 263 -3.34 -3.39 -11.43
C CYS A 263 -1.89 -3.88 -11.37
N VAL A 264 -1.41 -4.23 -10.18
CA VAL A 264 -0.07 -4.79 -10.00
C VAL A 264 -0.18 -6.23 -9.50
N VAL A 265 0.39 -7.18 -10.24
CA VAL A 265 0.38 -8.61 -9.92
C VAL A 265 1.79 -9.05 -9.52
N PHE A 266 1.96 -9.44 -8.26
CA PHE A 266 3.17 -10.08 -7.76
C PHE A 266 3.00 -11.59 -7.80
N SER A 267 3.77 -12.26 -8.65
CA SER A 267 3.67 -13.70 -8.90
C SER A 267 4.94 -14.42 -8.43
N LEU A 268 4.83 -15.06 -7.29
CA LEU A 268 5.92 -15.76 -6.62
C LEU A 268 6.04 -17.23 -7.05
N GLU A 269 4.96 -17.79 -7.60
CA GLU A 269 4.93 -19.18 -8.08
C GLU A 269 5.16 -19.29 -9.59
N MET A 270 4.56 -18.38 -10.37
CA MET A 270 4.52 -18.47 -11.83
C MET A 270 5.33 -17.36 -12.51
N PRO A 271 6.11 -17.68 -13.56
CA PRO A 271 6.76 -16.68 -14.39
C PRO A 271 5.74 -15.76 -15.09
N ARG A 272 6.10 -14.50 -15.28
CA ARG A 272 5.23 -13.49 -15.90
C ARG A 272 4.73 -13.87 -17.30
N GLU A 273 5.55 -14.55 -18.11
CA GLU A 273 5.18 -14.98 -19.47
C GLU A 273 4.04 -16.00 -19.43
N GLN A 274 4.00 -16.87 -18.40
CA GLN A 274 2.92 -17.83 -18.25
C GLN A 274 1.61 -17.15 -17.84
N LEU A 275 1.66 -16.13 -16.99
CA LEU A 275 0.49 -15.34 -16.62
C LEU A 275 -0.04 -14.54 -17.82
N ALA A 276 0.85 -13.90 -18.58
CA ALA A 276 0.48 -13.17 -19.80
C ALA A 276 -0.20 -14.10 -20.82
N ASN A 277 0.36 -15.29 -21.07
CA ASN A 277 -0.25 -16.27 -21.98
C ASN A 277 -1.65 -16.69 -21.52
N ARG A 278 -1.87 -16.87 -20.21
CA ARG A 278 -3.19 -17.17 -19.66
C ARG A 278 -4.18 -16.02 -19.86
N MET A 279 -3.77 -14.77 -19.62
CA MET A 279 -4.63 -13.61 -19.87
C MET A 279 -5.04 -13.53 -21.34
N VAL A 280 -4.09 -13.67 -22.27
CA VAL A 280 -4.38 -13.61 -23.72
C VAL A 280 -5.29 -14.76 -24.16
N CYS A 281 -5.07 -15.98 -23.67
CA CYS A 281 -5.95 -17.13 -23.96
C CYS A 281 -7.35 -16.96 -23.38
N SER A 282 -7.45 -16.50 -22.14
CA SER A 282 -8.71 -16.24 -21.46
C SER A 282 -9.50 -15.16 -22.20
N GLU A 283 -8.85 -14.08 -22.63
CA GLU A 283 -9.53 -13.01 -23.35
C GLU A 283 -9.93 -13.42 -24.76
N GLY A 284 -9.05 -14.13 -25.48
CA GLY A 284 -9.32 -14.61 -26.83
C GLY A 284 -10.22 -15.84 -26.92
N ARG A 285 -10.60 -16.44 -25.78
CA ARG A 285 -11.28 -17.74 -25.70
C ARG A 285 -10.57 -18.80 -26.55
N VAL A 286 -9.24 -18.88 -26.38
CA VAL A 286 -8.37 -19.85 -27.06
C VAL A 286 -7.86 -20.86 -26.05
N ASP A 287 -7.91 -22.14 -26.42
CA ASP A 287 -7.50 -23.24 -25.55
C ASP A 287 -6.03 -23.10 -25.13
N VAL A 288 -5.79 -23.01 -23.82
CA VAL A 288 -4.45 -22.83 -23.24
C VAL A 288 -3.52 -24.00 -23.60
N SER A 289 -4.07 -25.21 -23.74
CA SER A 289 -3.31 -26.40 -24.11
C SER A 289 -2.84 -26.35 -25.56
N LYS A 290 -3.63 -25.77 -26.49
CA LYS A 290 -3.23 -25.54 -27.88
C LYS A 290 -2.07 -24.55 -27.95
N MET A 291 -2.15 -23.44 -27.21
CA MET A 291 -1.08 -22.46 -27.14
C MET A 291 0.21 -23.08 -26.57
N ARG A 292 0.11 -23.84 -25.47
CA ARG A 292 1.27 -24.51 -24.84
C ARG A 292 1.93 -25.54 -25.77
N LYS A 293 1.15 -26.27 -26.57
CA LYS A 293 1.66 -27.28 -27.51
C LYS A 293 2.10 -26.69 -28.86
N GLY A 294 1.80 -25.42 -29.13
CA GLY A 294 2.10 -24.77 -30.41
C GLY A 294 1.17 -25.16 -31.56
N TYR A 295 0.01 -25.77 -31.28
CA TYR A 295 -0.97 -26.18 -32.29
C TYR A 295 -2.10 -25.15 -32.40
N LEU A 296 -1.79 -23.99 -32.98
CA LEU A 296 -2.74 -22.90 -33.18
C LEU A 296 -3.20 -22.85 -34.63
N SER A 297 -4.52 -22.84 -34.84
CA SER A 297 -5.09 -22.56 -36.16
C SER A 297 -4.88 -21.08 -36.55
N GLN A 298 -5.12 -20.74 -37.82
CA GLN A 298 -5.08 -19.35 -38.26
C GLN A 298 -6.11 -18.48 -37.53
N GLU A 299 -7.28 -19.03 -37.20
CA GLU A 299 -8.32 -18.36 -36.43
C GLU A 299 -7.87 -18.13 -34.97
N ASP A 300 -7.24 -19.14 -34.34
CA ASP A 300 -6.70 -18.99 -32.98
C ASP A 300 -5.66 -17.86 -32.93
N TRP A 301 -4.77 -17.78 -33.93
CA TRP A 301 -3.78 -16.71 -34.05
C TRP A 301 -4.41 -15.32 -34.17
N GLN A 302 -5.49 -15.19 -34.95
CA GLN A 302 -6.22 -13.94 -35.06
C GLN A 302 -6.83 -13.52 -33.70
N LYS A 303 -7.49 -14.45 -33.00
CA LYS A 303 -8.07 -14.19 -31.66
C LYS A 303 -7.01 -13.77 -30.64
N LEU A 304 -5.88 -14.48 -30.60
CA LEU A 304 -4.76 -14.14 -29.71
C LEU A 304 -4.18 -12.77 -30.02
N THR A 305 -4.01 -12.43 -31.29
CA THR A 305 -3.46 -11.13 -31.71
C THR A 305 -4.37 -9.96 -31.33
N GLN A 306 -5.68 -10.12 -31.53
CA GLN A 306 -6.68 -9.13 -31.11
C GLN A 306 -6.67 -8.95 -29.59
N SER A 307 -6.64 -10.05 -28.85
CA SER A 307 -6.63 -10.06 -27.38
C SER A 307 -5.36 -9.42 -26.82
N ALA A 308 -4.20 -9.70 -27.42
CA ALA A 308 -2.94 -9.05 -27.04
C ALA A 308 -2.97 -7.54 -27.30
N GLY A 309 -3.59 -7.10 -28.41
CA GLY A 309 -3.79 -5.68 -28.71
C GLY A 309 -4.70 -4.98 -27.70
N PHE A 310 -5.74 -5.66 -27.20
CA PHE A 310 -6.60 -5.15 -26.14
C PHE A 310 -5.86 -5.09 -24.79
N LEU A 311 -5.22 -6.18 -24.38
CA LEU A 311 -4.48 -6.26 -23.11
C LEU A 311 -3.30 -5.26 -23.07
N GLY A 312 -2.69 -4.95 -24.21
CA GLY A 312 -1.64 -3.93 -24.31
C GLY A 312 -2.11 -2.50 -23.95
N LYS A 313 -3.42 -2.24 -23.94
CA LYS A 313 -4.00 -0.97 -23.49
C LYS A 313 -4.33 -0.96 -21.99
N CYS A 314 -4.34 -2.12 -21.34
CA CYS A 314 -4.70 -2.26 -19.93
C CYS A 314 -3.48 -1.92 -19.04
N PRO A 315 -3.61 -1.05 -18.01
CA PRO A 315 -2.53 -0.74 -17.09
C PRO A 315 -2.30 -1.89 -16.09
N ILE A 316 -1.67 -2.97 -16.56
CA ILE A 316 -1.32 -4.14 -15.75
C ILE A 316 0.20 -4.29 -15.68
N TRP A 317 0.75 -4.37 -14.47
CA TRP A 317 2.16 -4.69 -14.22
C TRP A 317 2.26 -6.07 -13.59
N ILE A 318 3.22 -6.88 -14.06
CA ILE A 318 3.50 -8.21 -13.50
C ILE A 318 4.94 -8.22 -13.01
N ASP A 319 5.15 -8.61 -11.77
CA ASP A 319 6.45 -8.79 -11.13
C ASP A 319 6.57 -10.23 -10.63
N ASP A 320 7.53 -10.97 -11.15
CA ASP A 320 7.81 -12.36 -10.81
C ASP A 320 9.12 -12.53 -10.01
N SER A 321 9.53 -11.50 -9.27
CA SER A 321 10.71 -11.56 -8.41
C SER A 321 10.53 -12.64 -7.34
N PRO A 322 11.44 -13.62 -7.23
CA PRO A 322 11.34 -14.66 -6.21
C PRO A 322 11.59 -14.08 -4.80
N SER A 323 11.04 -14.73 -3.78
CA SER A 323 11.32 -14.41 -2.37
C SER A 323 11.00 -12.96 -1.95
N LEU A 324 9.92 -12.38 -2.49
CA LEU A 324 9.51 -11.00 -2.23
C LEU A 324 9.13 -10.77 -0.75
N GLY A 325 9.77 -9.78 -0.13
CA GLY A 325 9.43 -9.30 1.21
C GLY A 325 8.40 -8.17 1.19
N ILE A 326 7.71 -7.94 2.32
CA ILE A 326 6.69 -6.87 2.47
C ILE A 326 7.26 -5.47 2.20
N LEU A 327 8.50 -5.20 2.65
CA LEU A 327 9.16 -3.91 2.45
C LEU A 327 9.42 -3.64 0.96
N GLU A 328 9.94 -4.64 0.25
CA GLU A 328 10.22 -4.54 -1.18
C GLU A 328 8.92 -4.37 -1.98
N LEU A 329 7.90 -5.19 -1.70
CA LEU A 329 6.57 -5.09 -2.32
C LEU A 329 6.03 -3.66 -2.17
N ARG A 330 6.06 -3.12 -0.95
CA ARG A 330 5.62 -1.75 -0.67
C ARG A 330 6.39 -0.71 -1.48
N SER A 331 7.72 -0.81 -1.54
CA SER A 331 8.56 0.11 -2.29
C SER A 331 8.24 0.08 -3.78
N LYS A 332 8.03 -1.10 -4.35
CA LYS A 332 7.64 -1.27 -5.77
C LYS A 332 6.27 -0.65 -6.07
N VAL A 333 5.25 -0.93 -5.25
CA VAL A 333 3.91 -0.34 -5.44
C VAL A 333 3.95 1.18 -5.30
N ARG A 334 4.71 1.73 -4.34
CA ARG A 334 4.86 3.18 -4.18
C ARG A 334 5.51 3.86 -5.38
N ARG A 335 6.57 3.26 -5.91
CA ARG A 335 7.24 3.77 -7.11
C ARG A 335 6.27 3.80 -8.29
N LEU A 336 5.50 2.72 -8.49
CA LEU A 336 4.46 2.67 -9.52
C LEU A 336 3.35 3.70 -9.29
N GLN A 337 2.90 3.90 -8.04
CA GLN A 337 1.92 4.96 -7.73
C GLN A 337 2.46 6.36 -8.07
N ALA A 338 3.73 6.65 -7.75
CA ALA A 338 4.35 7.93 -8.10
C ALA A 338 4.45 8.12 -9.63
N GLU A 339 4.76 7.05 -10.36
CA GLU A 339 4.91 7.07 -11.81
C GLU A 339 3.57 7.11 -12.55
N PHE A 340 2.54 6.40 -12.09
CA PHE A 340 1.29 6.21 -12.82
C PHE A 340 0.14 7.08 -12.30
N ASN A 341 0.08 7.38 -11.00
CA ASN A 341 -1.04 8.15 -10.48
C ASN A 341 -1.02 9.57 -11.07
N ARG A 342 -2.18 10.04 -11.50
CA ARG A 342 -2.37 11.40 -12.05
C ARG A 342 -3.61 12.00 -11.43
N THR A 343 -3.57 13.30 -11.19
CA THR A 343 -4.72 14.08 -10.71
C THR A 343 -5.12 15.13 -11.75
N ASP A 344 -6.41 15.44 -11.81
CA ASP A 344 -6.89 16.62 -12.53
C ASP A 344 -6.61 17.91 -11.74
N GLU A 345 -6.95 19.06 -12.32
CA GLU A 345 -6.81 20.38 -11.69
C GLU A 345 -7.64 20.53 -10.40
N ALA A 346 -8.70 19.72 -10.26
CA ALA A 346 -9.55 19.67 -9.06
C ALA A 346 -9.03 18.70 -7.98
N GLY A 347 -7.91 18.03 -8.23
CA GLY A 347 -7.27 17.08 -7.32
C GLY A 347 -7.89 15.68 -7.30
N ASN A 348 -8.78 15.35 -8.23
CA ASN A 348 -9.34 14.00 -8.36
C ASN A 348 -8.37 13.10 -9.14
N LEU A 349 -8.23 11.84 -8.72
CA LEU A 349 -7.38 10.86 -9.42
C LEU A 349 -7.99 10.51 -10.79
N THR A 350 -7.28 10.86 -11.86
CA THR A 350 -7.64 10.49 -13.24
C THR A 350 -7.03 9.15 -13.64
N HIS A 351 -5.84 8.84 -13.12
CA HIS A 351 -5.20 7.55 -13.21
C HIS A 351 -4.73 7.16 -11.82
N ARG A 352 -4.91 5.89 -11.46
CA ARG A 352 -4.43 5.37 -10.18
C ARG A 352 -4.10 3.90 -10.26
N ILE A 353 -3.08 3.48 -9.50
CA ILE A 353 -3.04 2.10 -9.03
C ILE A 353 -4.20 1.91 -8.06
N GLY A 354 -5.03 0.91 -8.32
CA GLY A 354 -6.22 0.62 -7.52
C GLY A 354 -6.47 -0.87 -7.32
N LEU A 355 -5.50 -1.72 -7.62
CA LEU A 355 -5.49 -3.11 -7.19
C LEU A 355 -4.06 -3.66 -7.09
N VAL A 356 -3.76 -4.35 -5.99
CA VAL A 356 -2.53 -5.12 -5.83
C VAL A 356 -2.91 -6.58 -5.60
N ILE A 357 -2.33 -7.50 -6.36
CA ILE A 357 -2.54 -8.94 -6.26
C ILE A 357 -1.22 -9.61 -5.88
N VAL A 358 -1.27 -10.56 -4.94
CA VAL A 358 -0.11 -11.36 -4.52
C VAL A 358 -0.44 -12.85 -4.67
N ASP A 359 0.25 -13.52 -5.58
CA ASP A 359 0.14 -14.96 -5.86
C ASP A 359 1.42 -15.70 -5.47
N TYR A 360 1.53 -16.34 -4.30
CA TYR A 360 0.59 -16.44 -3.19
C TYR A 360 1.33 -16.20 -1.86
N LEU A 361 0.58 -15.88 -0.81
CA LEU A 361 1.10 -15.38 0.48
C LEU A 361 2.18 -16.28 1.08
N GLN A 362 2.00 -17.60 0.98
CA GLN A 362 2.93 -18.58 1.54
C GLN A 362 4.25 -18.75 0.76
N LEU A 363 4.55 -17.93 -0.25
CA LEU A 363 5.89 -17.83 -0.86
C LEU A 363 6.61 -16.52 -0.54
N MET A 364 5.96 -15.59 0.17
CA MET A 364 6.60 -14.37 0.62
C MET A 364 7.63 -14.68 1.72
N LYS A 365 8.68 -13.86 1.77
CA LYS A 365 9.70 -13.92 2.81
C LYS A 365 9.29 -13.01 3.98
N GLY A 366 9.20 -13.57 5.18
CA GLY A 366 9.11 -12.78 6.42
C GLY A 366 10.45 -12.19 6.83
N ARG A 367 10.51 -11.61 8.04
CA ARG A 367 11.79 -11.15 8.60
C ARG A 367 12.65 -12.34 9.03
N ASP A 368 13.96 -12.22 8.83
CA ASP A 368 14.92 -13.22 9.30
C ASP A 368 14.85 -13.28 10.85
N GLY A 369 14.63 -14.47 11.40
CA GLY A 369 14.48 -14.71 12.84
C GLY A 369 13.09 -15.17 13.33
N ALA A 370 12.11 -15.36 12.45
CA ALA A 370 10.82 -15.96 12.83
C ALA A 370 11.00 -17.41 13.34
N GLN A 371 10.45 -17.71 14.51
CA GLN A 371 10.63 -19.03 15.17
C GLN A 371 9.70 -20.11 14.58
N SER A 372 8.64 -19.71 13.90
CA SER A 372 7.63 -20.60 13.30
C SER A 372 7.11 -20.02 11.99
N ARG A 373 6.76 -20.90 11.04
CA ARG A 373 6.11 -20.53 9.78
C ARG A 373 4.79 -19.78 10.00
N GLU A 374 4.04 -20.17 11.04
CA GLU A 374 2.80 -19.53 11.43
C GLU A 374 3.01 -18.06 11.84
N GLN A 375 4.09 -17.78 12.59
CA GLN A 375 4.43 -16.42 12.98
C GLN A 375 4.83 -15.59 11.76
N GLU A 376 5.60 -16.18 10.84
CA GLU A 376 6.01 -15.55 9.59
C GLU A 376 4.79 -15.15 8.74
N ILE A 377 3.84 -16.07 8.55
CA ILE A 377 2.61 -15.82 7.81
C ILE A 377 1.71 -14.80 8.50
N SER A 378 1.69 -14.80 9.84
CA SER A 378 1.00 -13.77 10.63
C SER A 378 1.60 -12.38 10.41
N GLU A 379 2.94 -12.27 10.35
CA GLU A 379 3.63 -11.01 10.06
C GLU A 379 3.38 -10.54 8.63
N ILE A 380 3.39 -11.45 7.65
CA ILE A 380 3.07 -11.16 6.25
C ILE A 380 1.64 -10.65 6.13
N SER A 381 0.65 -11.32 6.74
CA SER A 381 -0.77 -10.92 6.67
C SER A 381 -1.00 -9.52 7.26
N ARG A 382 -0.47 -9.26 8.47
CA ARG A 382 -0.46 -7.92 9.07
C ARG A 382 0.23 -6.88 8.19
N GLY A 383 1.36 -7.25 7.58
CA GLY A 383 2.11 -6.40 6.67
C GLY A 383 1.29 -6.00 5.43
N LEU A 384 0.58 -6.96 4.82
CA LEU A 384 -0.29 -6.72 3.67
C LEU A 384 -1.49 -5.84 4.04
N LYS A 385 -2.12 -6.06 5.20
CA LYS A 385 -3.20 -5.18 5.70
C LYS A 385 -2.68 -3.76 5.98
N GLY A 386 -1.50 -3.65 6.57
CA GLY A 386 -0.82 -2.37 6.78
C GLY A 386 -0.56 -1.65 5.46
N LEU A 387 -0.06 -2.36 4.45
CA LEU A 387 0.19 -1.84 3.11
C LEU A 387 -1.08 -1.37 2.42
N ALA A 388 -2.17 -2.15 2.47
CA ALA A 388 -3.46 -1.79 1.89
C ALA A 388 -3.92 -0.43 2.44
N LYS A 389 -3.89 -0.27 3.78
CA LYS A 389 -4.28 0.98 4.46
C LYS A 389 -3.35 2.15 4.16
N GLU A 390 -2.03 1.90 4.18
CA GLU A 390 -1.00 2.92 3.96
C GLU A 390 -1.05 3.47 2.52
N LEU A 391 -1.22 2.59 1.54
CA LEU A 391 -1.22 2.93 0.12
C LEU A 391 -2.61 3.24 -0.44
N LYS A 392 -3.66 3.09 0.37
CA LYS A 392 -5.07 3.28 0.01
C LYS A 392 -5.43 2.54 -1.29
N VAL A 393 -5.14 1.24 -1.31
CA VAL A 393 -5.48 0.33 -2.41
C VAL A 393 -6.06 -0.97 -1.85
N PRO A 394 -7.00 -1.62 -2.54
CA PRO A 394 -7.38 -2.98 -2.21
C PRO A 394 -6.23 -3.93 -2.51
N VAL A 395 -6.00 -4.88 -1.61
CA VAL A 395 -4.99 -5.92 -1.77
C VAL A 395 -5.71 -7.28 -1.81
N ILE A 396 -5.50 -8.04 -2.88
CA ILE A 396 -5.90 -9.45 -2.96
C ILE A 396 -4.65 -10.31 -2.71
N ALA A 397 -4.69 -11.18 -1.71
CA ALA A 397 -3.63 -12.16 -1.50
C ALA A 397 -4.20 -13.58 -1.65
N LEU A 398 -3.55 -14.36 -2.50
CA LEU A 398 -3.90 -15.76 -2.69
C LEU A 398 -3.35 -16.59 -1.53
N SER A 399 -4.15 -17.56 -1.09
CA SER A 399 -3.77 -18.51 -0.05
C SER A 399 -4.09 -19.94 -0.46
N GLN A 400 -3.24 -20.88 -0.05
CA GLN A 400 -3.49 -22.31 -0.23
C GLN A 400 -4.21 -22.90 1.00
N LEU A 401 -5.16 -23.80 0.73
CA LEU A 401 -5.85 -24.56 1.77
C LEU A 401 -5.06 -25.80 2.18
N ASN A 402 -5.22 -26.20 3.43
CA ASN A 402 -4.73 -27.47 3.96
C ASN A 402 -5.33 -28.66 3.19
N ARG A 403 -4.58 -29.76 3.09
CA ARG A 403 -5.04 -30.98 2.40
C ARG A 403 -6.19 -31.69 3.12
N ALA A 404 -6.40 -31.41 4.41
CA ALA A 404 -7.46 -32.01 5.22
C ALA A 404 -8.88 -31.78 4.68
N VAL A 405 -9.10 -30.74 3.88
CA VAL A 405 -10.40 -30.53 3.22
C VAL A 405 -10.75 -31.67 2.25
N GLU A 406 -9.75 -32.35 1.68
CA GLU A 406 -9.95 -33.45 0.71
C GLU A 406 -10.36 -34.76 1.36
N THR A 407 -10.09 -34.94 2.67
CA THR A 407 -10.44 -36.16 3.40
C THR A 407 -11.87 -36.14 3.93
N ARG A 408 -12.60 -35.03 3.77
CA ARG A 408 -14.02 -34.92 4.12
C ARG A 408 -14.89 -35.58 3.05
N SER A 409 -16.12 -35.97 3.41
CA SER A 409 -17.11 -36.47 2.45
C SER A 409 -17.38 -35.43 1.36
N GLU A 410 -17.85 -35.85 0.17
CA GLU A 410 -17.94 -34.99 -1.02
C GLU A 410 -18.76 -33.71 -0.80
N LYS A 411 -19.94 -33.80 -0.16
CA LYS A 411 -20.75 -32.62 0.22
C LYS A 411 -20.05 -31.70 1.24
N SER A 412 -19.04 -32.20 1.95
CA SER A 412 -18.25 -31.49 2.97
C SER A 412 -16.89 -30.99 2.45
N LYS A 413 -16.58 -31.12 1.15
CA LYS A 413 -15.34 -30.61 0.53
C LYS A 413 -15.39 -29.11 0.24
N ARG A 414 -16.51 -28.44 0.50
CA ARG A 414 -16.61 -26.97 0.47
C ARG A 414 -15.66 -26.38 1.53
N PRO A 415 -14.73 -25.49 1.14
CA PRO A 415 -13.79 -24.91 2.09
C PRO A 415 -14.46 -24.06 3.16
N MET A 416 -13.89 -24.07 4.36
CA MET A 416 -14.24 -23.22 5.49
C MET A 416 -13.01 -22.47 5.98
N ILE A 417 -13.20 -21.43 6.80
CA ILE A 417 -12.11 -20.60 7.32
C ILE A 417 -11.01 -21.41 8.02
N SER A 418 -11.40 -22.47 8.76
CA SER A 418 -10.47 -23.41 9.40
C SER A 418 -9.56 -24.17 8.43
N ASP A 419 -9.87 -24.19 7.12
CA ASP A 419 -9.06 -24.86 6.10
C ASP A 419 -7.91 -23.99 5.58
N LEU A 420 -7.91 -22.69 5.90
CA LEU A 420 -6.76 -21.83 5.60
C LEU A 420 -5.53 -22.40 6.32
N ARG A 421 -4.42 -22.49 5.58
CA ARG A 421 -3.16 -22.88 6.20
C ARG A 421 -2.75 -21.78 7.17
N GLU A 422 -2.47 -22.16 8.41
CA GLU A 422 -2.02 -21.22 9.46
C GLU A 422 -3.06 -20.10 9.67
N SER A 423 -4.34 -20.51 9.75
CA SER A 423 -5.55 -19.68 9.59
C SER A 423 -5.73 -18.56 10.60
N GLY A 424 -5.19 -18.67 11.82
CA GLY A 424 -5.56 -17.78 12.93
C GLY A 424 -5.31 -16.30 12.65
N ALA A 425 -4.10 -15.95 12.18
CA ALA A 425 -3.77 -14.55 11.90
C ALA A 425 -4.38 -14.06 10.58
N ILE A 426 -4.38 -14.90 9.53
CA ILE A 426 -4.99 -14.58 8.25
C ILE A 426 -6.47 -14.24 8.43
N GLU A 427 -7.18 -15.03 9.23
CA GLU A 427 -8.58 -14.80 9.54
C GLU A 427 -8.77 -13.46 10.24
N GLN A 428 -7.94 -13.10 11.22
CA GLN A 428 -8.09 -11.85 11.97
C GLN A 428 -7.80 -10.61 11.13
N ASP A 429 -6.76 -10.66 10.30
CA ASP A 429 -6.26 -9.52 9.54
C ASP A 429 -7.04 -9.23 8.25
N ALA A 430 -7.59 -10.27 7.62
CA ALA A 430 -8.38 -10.14 6.39
C ALA A 430 -9.73 -9.46 6.65
N ASP A 431 -10.12 -8.51 5.79
CA ASP A 431 -11.47 -7.94 5.82
C ASP A 431 -12.46 -8.86 5.10
N ASN A 432 -12.01 -9.47 4.00
CA ASN A 432 -12.80 -10.39 3.19
C ASN A 432 -12.05 -11.71 2.97
N ILE A 433 -12.77 -12.84 3.04
CA ILE A 433 -12.24 -14.17 2.72
C ILE A 433 -13.17 -14.83 1.71
N LEU A 434 -12.64 -15.15 0.54
CA LEU A 434 -13.34 -15.81 -0.55
C LEU A 434 -12.73 -17.19 -0.80
N PHE A 435 -13.57 -18.21 -0.87
CA PHE A 435 -13.17 -19.53 -1.34
C PHE A 435 -13.67 -19.80 -2.76
N ILE A 436 -12.84 -20.47 -3.56
CA ILE A 436 -13.25 -21.02 -4.84
C ILE A 436 -13.49 -22.52 -4.66
N TYR A 437 -14.69 -22.95 -5.00
CA TYR A 437 -15.06 -24.36 -5.00
C TYR A 437 -15.66 -24.74 -6.36
N ARG A 438 -15.35 -25.94 -6.81
CA ARG A 438 -15.83 -26.50 -8.06
C ARG A 438 -16.23 -27.95 -7.83
N ASP A 439 -17.51 -28.25 -7.97
CA ASP A 439 -18.00 -29.61 -7.78
C ASP A 439 -17.48 -30.54 -8.88
N ASP A 440 -17.50 -30.07 -10.13
CA ASP A 440 -17.04 -30.80 -11.32
C ASP A 440 -15.58 -31.26 -11.25
N TYR A 441 -14.74 -30.61 -10.43
CA TYR A 441 -13.37 -31.03 -10.17
C TYR A 441 -13.32 -32.35 -9.38
N TYR A 442 -14.26 -32.56 -8.47
CA TYR A 442 -14.34 -33.73 -7.59
C TYR A 442 -15.21 -34.84 -8.17
N THR A 443 -16.40 -34.49 -8.67
CA THR A 443 -17.44 -35.43 -9.13
C THR A 443 -17.35 -35.72 -10.63
N LYS A 444 -16.63 -34.89 -11.38
CA LYS A 444 -16.43 -35.01 -12.84
C LYS A 444 -17.78 -35.07 -13.58
N GLU A 445 -18.04 -36.17 -14.28
CA GLU A 445 -19.25 -36.40 -15.09
C GLU A 445 -20.51 -36.53 -14.23
N ALA A 446 -20.36 -36.79 -12.92
CA ALA A 446 -21.48 -36.86 -11.99
C ALA A 446 -21.91 -35.48 -11.43
N SER A 447 -21.24 -34.40 -11.82
CA SER A 447 -21.61 -33.04 -11.40
C SER A 447 -22.98 -32.67 -11.95
N GLU A 448 -23.86 -32.18 -11.08
CA GLU A 448 -25.16 -31.63 -11.46
C GLU A 448 -25.01 -30.28 -12.18
N GLU A 449 -23.88 -29.58 -11.99
CA GLU A 449 -23.59 -28.26 -12.54
C GLU A 449 -22.17 -28.22 -13.16
N PRO A 450 -21.98 -28.78 -14.37
CA PRO A 450 -20.68 -28.76 -15.03
C PRO A 450 -20.25 -27.33 -15.39
N ASN A 451 -18.95 -27.03 -15.29
CA ASN A 451 -18.37 -25.72 -15.58
C ASN A 451 -18.92 -24.56 -14.72
N VAL A 452 -19.50 -24.87 -13.56
CA VAL A 452 -19.92 -23.86 -12.57
C VAL A 452 -18.93 -23.87 -11.41
N ALA A 453 -18.51 -22.67 -10.99
CA ALA A 453 -17.71 -22.46 -9.81
C ALA A 453 -18.50 -21.65 -8.76
N GLU A 454 -18.37 -22.06 -7.50
CA GLU A 454 -18.87 -21.36 -6.33
C GLU A 454 -17.78 -20.43 -5.78
N LEU A 455 -18.09 -19.15 -5.67
CA LEU A 455 -17.34 -18.12 -4.96
C LEU A 455 -17.99 -17.94 -3.59
N ILE A 456 -17.42 -18.57 -2.57
CA ILE A 456 -17.96 -18.57 -1.21
C ILE A 456 -17.32 -17.41 -0.44
N VAL A 457 -18.06 -16.32 -0.23
CA VAL A 457 -17.67 -15.21 0.64
C VAL A 457 -17.88 -15.64 2.09
N ALA A 458 -16.86 -16.28 2.67
CA ALA A 458 -16.92 -16.85 4.01
C ALA A 458 -16.74 -15.79 5.12
N LYS A 459 -16.07 -14.68 4.81
CA LYS A 459 -15.94 -13.53 5.71
C LYS A 459 -16.08 -12.26 4.89
N GLN A 460 -16.87 -11.32 5.41
CA GLN A 460 -16.93 -9.95 4.92
C GLN A 460 -17.18 -9.02 6.10
N ARG A 461 -16.27 -8.09 6.35
CA ARG A 461 -16.32 -7.25 7.55
C ARG A 461 -17.43 -6.20 7.52
N ASN A 462 -17.73 -5.69 6.33
CA ASN A 462 -18.59 -4.53 6.12
C ASN A 462 -19.89 -4.87 5.37
N GLY A 463 -20.28 -6.15 5.32
CA GLY A 463 -21.39 -6.61 4.51
C GLY A 463 -21.73 -8.08 4.73
N PRO A 464 -22.73 -8.59 4.01
CA PRO A 464 -23.18 -9.99 4.14
C PRO A 464 -22.12 -10.98 3.64
N THR A 465 -22.21 -12.21 4.15
CA THR A 465 -21.54 -13.39 3.58
C THR A 465 -22.52 -14.13 2.67
N GLY A 466 -22.00 -15.01 1.81
CA GLY A 466 -22.86 -15.77 0.89
C GLY A 466 -22.05 -16.49 -0.18
N THR A 467 -22.75 -17.26 -1.01
CA THR A 467 -22.15 -17.98 -2.13
C THR A 467 -22.66 -17.40 -3.44
N VAL A 468 -21.75 -17.04 -4.32
CA VAL A 468 -22.04 -16.56 -5.67
C VAL A 468 -21.60 -17.62 -6.68
N LYS A 469 -22.44 -17.94 -7.65
CA LYS A 469 -22.09 -18.87 -8.74
C LYS A 469 -21.64 -18.10 -9.98
N VAL A 470 -20.55 -18.58 -10.59
CA VAL A 470 -19.96 -18.05 -11.83
C VAL A 470 -19.65 -19.20 -12.79
N ARG A 471 -19.57 -18.91 -14.08
CA ARG A 471 -19.10 -19.88 -15.08
C ARG A 471 -17.59 -20.01 -14.99
N PHE A 472 -17.07 -21.21 -15.19
CA PHE A 472 -15.65 -21.49 -15.35
C PHE A 472 -15.39 -22.37 -16.58
N ASP A 473 -14.87 -21.75 -17.64
CA ASP A 473 -14.43 -22.45 -18.85
C ASP A 473 -12.96 -22.86 -18.68
N LYS A 474 -12.75 -24.13 -18.32
CA LYS A 474 -11.42 -24.69 -18.00
C LYS A 474 -10.44 -24.64 -19.18
N GLU A 475 -10.93 -24.73 -20.41
CA GLU A 475 -10.15 -24.72 -21.65
C GLU A 475 -9.43 -23.38 -21.82
N TYR A 476 -10.10 -22.29 -21.44
CA TYR A 476 -9.61 -20.91 -21.56
C TYR A 476 -9.09 -20.37 -20.24
N THR A 477 -9.27 -21.12 -19.15
CA THR A 477 -9.00 -20.69 -17.79
C THR A 477 -9.73 -19.39 -17.44
N ARG A 478 -11.00 -19.30 -17.84
CA ARG A 478 -11.80 -18.06 -17.79
C ARG A 478 -12.98 -18.22 -16.83
N PHE A 479 -13.18 -17.22 -15.99
CA PHE A 479 -14.40 -17.02 -15.22
C PHE A 479 -15.29 -15.97 -15.90
N ASP A 480 -16.59 -16.23 -16.00
CA ASP A 480 -17.59 -15.29 -16.54
C ASP A 480 -18.86 -15.26 -15.64
N ASN A 481 -19.65 -14.19 -15.73
CA ASN A 481 -20.98 -14.15 -15.13
C ASN A 481 -21.89 -15.23 -15.75
N LEU A 482 -22.74 -15.86 -14.92
CA LEU A 482 -23.79 -16.75 -15.42
C LEU A 482 -24.88 -15.94 -16.12
N ALA A 483 -25.47 -16.49 -17.18
CA ALA A 483 -26.56 -15.80 -17.87
C ALA A 483 -27.86 -15.83 -17.03
N PRO A 484 -28.76 -14.84 -17.18
CA PRO A 484 -30.07 -14.86 -16.51
C PRO A 484 -30.83 -16.14 -16.83
N GLY A 485 -31.29 -16.86 -15.79
CA GLY A 485 -32.06 -18.10 -15.93
C GLY A 485 -31.24 -19.40 -15.97
N GLU A 486 -29.90 -19.33 -16.00
CA GLU A 486 -29.04 -20.53 -15.88
C GLU A 486 -29.04 -21.14 -14.47
N PHE A 487 -29.63 -20.46 -13.48
CA PHE A 487 -29.75 -20.93 -12.10
C PHE A 487 -30.99 -20.32 -11.41
N GLN A 488 -31.62 -21.09 -10.51
CA GLN A 488 -32.75 -20.64 -9.69
C GLN A 488 -32.21 -20.01 -8.40
N GLU A 489 -32.58 -18.77 -8.11
CA GLU A 489 -31.99 -18.01 -7.00
C GLU A 489 -32.58 -18.43 -5.64
N ASP A 490 -31.77 -19.06 -4.79
CA ASP A 490 -32.01 -19.14 -3.34
C ASP A 490 -31.35 -17.92 -2.67
N PHE A 491 -31.77 -16.71 -3.03
CA PHE A 491 -31.40 -15.51 -2.28
C PHE A 491 -32.58 -15.13 -1.38
N GLU A 492 -32.54 -15.55 -0.11
CA GLU A 492 -33.30 -14.87 0.93
C GLU A 492 -32.65 -13.51 1.15
N ALA A 493 -33.14 -12.50 0.43
CA ALA A 493 -32.83 -11.12 0.72
C ALA A 493 -33.39 -10.78 2.11
N GLY A 494 -32.51 -10.73 3.11
CA GLY A 494 -32.80 -10.20 4.45
C GLY A 494 -32.74 -8.69 4.50
#